data_AF-A0AAV5TN97-F1
#
_entry.id   AF-A0AAV5TN97-F1
#
_cell.length_a   1.000
_cell.length_b   1.000
_cell.length_c   1.000
_cell.angle_alpha   90.00
_cell.angle_beta   90.00
_cell.angle_gamma   90.00
#
_symmetry.space_group_name_H-M   'P 1'
#
loop_
_entity.id
_entity.type
_entity.pdbx_description
1 polymer ?
#
loop_
_entity_poly.entity_id
_entity_poly.type
_entity_poly.pdbx_seq_one_letter_code
_entity_poly.pdbx_strand_id
1 'polypeptide(L)'
;FTMDTGDTENIAPTSPVFAVFYPDDIKNSPRVFYQSVKDATKFANSPEGRNKGARFLRFGNVSEASRFYESGDVPVTTTMSENKPTGGDPVVAFPSVSRIEMNKLKKIVETDNLTEFLVLADLNPRFLINTSGDTAAIVQEGFRFNALHIAARHGSTLITEHILMFVSDTQYLIKLYGTSEVDVNLRKENILISYLNTPDKGNGDTPLHLASKWGHVEVARIIASYRQTIRNLKNKNNEIPFDVVCSRYNGENKERVTRQLKTILHSFYVAIYRCSDECDTRWKISSAYPHSSLGPSPSSSSNLIDSPFSPILAPFLLTAVAGPFDNEEKANEFQRKWKKQGLDRRRKDFDRGAEKVGREMASDGLVEWKESWPFHDEPIDVKSDQGKKRIAIGNGEKEDNEEDEDEYEDAQEEWNDMYQSGETVTWSEGDSLGSLYDKMQSLCMNDHSENDKVNRDEDENESLDGFVTPPSSPPPLFMDESPSKVDSDLFEVLSSLHKSNISKYPLVKRFVSSMNELDCSKRSHLPSHNSPRYWANSPRSRISK
;
A
#
# COMPACT_ATOMS: atom_id res chain seq x y z
N PHE A 1 -38.92 -69.64 -16.42
CA PHE A 1 -37.82 -69.65 -15.44
C PHE A 1 -37.02 -68.38 -15.65
N THR A 2 -36.97 -67.38 -14.79
CA THR A 2 -37.52 -67.09 -13.45
C THR A 2 -37.32 -65.57 -13.29
N MET A 3 -38.20 -64.88 -12.58
CA MET A 3 -37.98 -63.48 -12.17
C MET A 3 -36.72 -63.37 -11.31
N ASP A 4 -36.00 -62.25 -11.43
CA ASP A 4 -35.38 -61.63 -10.26
C ASP A 4 -35.43 -60.09 -10.39
N THR A 5 -35.70 -59.47 -9.25
CA THR A 5 -36.00 -58.05 -9.04
C THR A 5 -34.98 -57.48 -8.07
N GLY A 6 -34.48 -56.26 -8.33
CA GLY A 6 -33.54 -55.51 -7.48
C GLY A 6 -32.28 -55.16 -8.26
N ASP A 7 -31.67 -53.99 -8.19
CA ASP A 7 -31.85 -52.81 -7.35
C ASP A 7 -31.30 -51.61 -8.12
N THR A 8 -31.70 -50.41 -7.69
CA THR A 8 -31.21 -49.11 -8.14
C THR A 8 -29.68 -48.99 -8.07
N GLU A 9 -29.03 -48.91 -9.23
CA GLU A 9 -27.70 -48.30 -9.34
C GLU A 9 -27.72 -47.18 -10.38
N ASN A 10 -27.26 -46.00 -9.95
CA ASN A 10 -26.96 -44.83 -10.77
C ASN A 10 -25.99 -45.22 -11.90
N ILE A 11 -26.52 -45.54 -13.08
CA ILE A 11 -25.71 -45.66 -14.29
C ILE A 11 -25.49 -44.24 -14.82
N ALA A 12 -24.23 -43.81 -14.79
CA ALA A 12 -23.75 -42.55 -15.32
C ALA A 12 -24.32 -42.27 -16.74
N PRO A 13 -24.61 -41.00 -17.09
CA PRO A 13 -25.11 -40.67 -18.42
C PRO A 13 -24.07 -41.06 -19.47
N THR A 14 -24.51 -41.88 -20.42
CA THR A 14 -23.78 -42.30 -21.63
C THR A 14 -23.00 -41.13 -22.25
N SER A 15 -21.75 -41.38 -22.63
CA SER A 15 -20.76 -40.40 -23.08
C SER A 15 -21.30 -39.24 -23.95
N PRO A 16 -20.79 -38.01 -23.76
CA PRO A 16 -21.21 -36.85 -24.54
C PRO A 16 -20.91 -37.05 -26.03
N VAL A 17 -21.86 -36.65 -26.89
CA VAL A 17 -21.75 -36.75 -28.35
C VAL A 17 -21.78 -35.39 -29.00
N PHE A 18 -21.08 -35.25 -30.12
CA PHE A 18 -21.00 -34.03 -30.91
C PHE A 18 -21.72 -34.25 -32.24
N ALA A 19 -22.76 -33.47 -32.51
CA ALA A 19 -23.54 -33.55 -33.73
C ALA A 19 -23.16 -32.40 -34.66
N VAL A 20 -22.84 -32.71 -35.92
CA VAL A 20 -22.48 -31.71 -36.93
C VAL A 20 -23.71 -31.33 -37.74
N PHE A 21 -23.94 -30.04 -37.95
CA PHE A 21 -25.06 -29.55 -38.75
C PHE A 21 -24.68 -28.35 -39.62
N TYR A 22 -25.42 -28.16 -40.70
CA TYR A 22 -25.36 -26.98 -41.55
C TYR A 22 -26.44 -26.00 -41.07
N PRO A 23 -26.06 -24.81 -40.57
CA PRO A 23 -27.01 -23.83 -40.02
C PRO A 23 -28.09 -23.41 -41.02
N ASP A 24 -27.74 -23.34 -42.31
CA ASP A 24 -28.63 -22.91 -43.39
C ASP A 24 -29.44 -24.07 -44.01
N ASP A 25 -29.14 -25.33 -43.64
CA ASP A 25 -29.80 -26.52 -44.18
C ASP A 25 -29.77 -27.69 -43.19
N ILE A 26 -30.56 -27.58 -42.12
CA ILE A 26 -30.69 -28.62 -41.09
C ILE A 26 -31.24 -29.94 -41.69
N LYS A 27 -32.09 -29.87 -42.72
CA LYS A 27 -32.72 -31.06 -43.31
C LYS A 27 -31.71 -31.96 -44.01
N ASN A 28 -30.72 -31.37 -44.70
CA ASN A 28 -29.64 -32.10 -45.36
C ASN A 28 -28.36 -32.19 -44.52
N SER A 29 -28.45 -31.92 -43.22
CA SER A 29 -27.30 -32.01 -42.32
C SER A 29 -26.86 -33.45 -42.05
N PRO A 30 -25.56 -33.71 -41.83
CA PRO A 30 -25.07 -35.05 -41.57
C PRO A 30 -25.57 -35.55 -40.22
N ARG A 31 -26.31 -36.67 -40.19
CA ARG A 31 -26.78 -37.31 -38.94
C ARG A 31 -25.70 -38.22 -38.33
N VAL A 32 -24.46 -37.74 -38.32
CA VAL A 32 -23.29 -38.46 -37.80
C VAL A 32 -22.91 -37.85 -36.47
N PHE A 33 -22.81 -38.69 -35.44
CA PHE A 33 -22.42 -38.29 -34.09
C PHE A 33 -20.97 -38.67 -33.81
N TYR A 34 -20.17 -37.71 -33.35
CA TYR A 34 -18.78 -37.93 -32.97
C TYR A 34 -18.66 -38.03 -31.46
N GLN A 35 -17.78 -38.90 -30.96
CA GLN A 35 -17.49 -39.02 -29.53
C GLN A 35 -16.36 -38.07 -29.09
N SER A 36 -15.71 -37.39 -30.04
CA SER A 36 -14.55 -36.53 -29.83
C SER A 36 -14.71 -35.21 -30.56
N VAL A 37 -14.41 -34.10 -29.85
CA VAL A 37 -14.34 -32.75 -30.42
C VAL A 37 -13.39 -32.69 -31.60
N LYS A 38 -12.29 -33.46 -31.56
CA LYS A 38 -11.27 -33.46 -32.62
C LYS A 38 -11.84 -33.96 -33.94
N ASP A 39 -12.72 -34.95 -33.92
CA ASP A 39 -13.29 -35.53 -35.14
C ASP A 39 -14.44 -34.69 -35.70
N ALA A 40 -15.26 -34.10 -34.83
CA ALA A 40 -16.24 -33.08 -35.23
C ALA A 40 -15.56 -31.84 -35.85
N THR A 41 -14.43 -31.41 -35.29
CA THR A 41 -13.64 -30.28 -35.80
C THR A 41 -12.97 -30.60 -37.14
N LYS A 42 -12.48 -31.84 -37.34
CA LYS A 42 -11.95 -32.28 -38.64
C LYS A 42 -13.02 -32.24 -39.72
N PHE A 43 -14.25 -32.68 -39.41
CA PHE A 43 -15.35 -32.64 -40.36
C PHE A 43 -15.76 -31.19 -40.68
N ALA A 44 -15.89 -30.33 -39.67
CA ALA A 44 -16.21 -28.91 -39.88
C ALA A 44 -15.17 -28.17 -40.75
N ASN A 45 -13.90 -28.59 -40.68
CA ASN A 45 -12.81 -28.06 -41.49
C ASN A 45 -12.59 -28.79 -42.83
N SER A 46 -13.37 -29.82 -43.15
CA SER A 46 -13.31 -30.50 -44.44
C SER A 46 -13.77 -29.58 -45.59
N PRO A 47 -13.39 -29.85 -46.85
CA PRO A 47 -13.85 -29.06 -47.99
C PRO A 47 -15.38 -28.98 -48.07
N GLU A 48 -16.08 -30.07 -47.72
CA GLU A 48 -17.53 -30.13 -47.64
C GLU A 48 -18.08 -29.28 -46.49
N GLY A 49 -17.48 -29.40 -45.30
CA GLY A 49 -17.87 -28.65 -44.10
C GLY A 49 -17.70 -27.14 -44.27
N ARG A 50 -16.61 -26.69 -44.89
CA ARG A 50 -16.37 -25.26 -45.15
C ARG A 50 -17.29 -24.67 -46.21
N ASN A 51 -17.61 -25.43 -47.26
CA ASN A 51 -18.49 -24.96 -48.32
C ASN A 51 -19.93 -24.74 -47.84
N LYS A 52 -20.40 -25.57 -46.90
CA LYS A 52 -21.76 -25.51 -46.32
C LYS A 52 -21.84 -24.87 -44.93
N GLY A 53 -20.76 -24.28 -44.44
CA GLY A 53 -20.73 -23.59 -43.13
C GLY A 53 -21.00 -24.51 -41.93
N ALA A 54 -20.49 -25.74 -41.94
CA ALA A 54 -20.72 -26.75 -40.90
C ALA A 54 -20.33 -26.27 -39.50
N ARG A 55 -21.23 -26.47 -38.53
CA ARG A 55 -21.03 -26.24 -37.10
C ARG A 55 -21.29 -27.52 -36.33
N PHE A 56 -20.87 -27.60 -35.08
CA PHE A 56 -21.19 -28.73 -34.21
C PHE A 56 -21.64 -28.28 -32.82
N LEU A 57 -22.56 -29.05 -32.24
CA LEU A 57 -23.04 -28.86 -30.87
C LEU A 57 -22.72 -30.11 -30.03
N ARG A 58 -22.53 -29.93 -28.72
CA ARG A 58 -22.35 -31.02 -27.77
C ARG A 58 -23.68 -31.36 -27.11
N PHE A 59 -24.02 -32.64 -27.08
CA PHE A 59 -25.20 -33.19 -26.42
C PHE A 59 -24.82 -34.20 -25.35
N GLY A 60 -25.69 -34.36 -24.34
CA GLY A 60 -25.48 -35.32 -23.27
C GLY A 60 -25.69 -36.76 -23.72
N ASN A 61 -26.54 -36.98 -24.74
CA ASN A 61 -26.79 -38.30 -25.31
C ASN A 61 -27.22 -38.22 -26.78
N VAL A 62 -27.20 -39.36 -27.49
CA VAL A 62 -27.58 -39.44 -28.91
C VAL A 62 -29.07 -39.12 -29.12
N SER A 63 -29.92 -39.41 -28.15
CA SER A 63 -31.38 -39.15 -28.27
C SER A 63 -31.70 -37.66 -28.28
N GLU A 64 -30.99 -36.87 -27.47
CA GLU A 64 -31.07 -35.41 -27.43
C GLU A 64 -30.56 -34.77 -28.74
N ALA A 65 -29.45 -35.31 -29.27
CA ALA A 65 -28.89 -34.88 -30.54
C ALA A 65 -29.81 -35.21 -31.73
N SER A 66 -30.52 -36.35 -31.70
CA SER A 66 -31.52 -36.69 -32.73
C SER A 66 -32.75 -35.78 -32.68
N ARG A 67 -33.22 -35.44 -31.48
CA ARG A 67 -34.33 -34.47 -31.29
C ARG A 67 -33.99 -33.10 -31.87
N PHE A 68 -32.74 -32.66 -31.76
CA PHE A 68 -32.27 -31.41 -32.39
C PHE A 68 -32.53 -31.39 -33.91
N TYR A 69 -32.16 -32.47 -34.63
CA TYR A 69 -32.43 -32.57 -36.08
C TYR A 69 -33.91 -32.69 -36.45
N GLU A 70 -34.76 -33.14 -35.53
CA GLU A 70 -36.21 -33.25 -35.73
C GLU A 70 -36.93 -31.93 -35.44
N SER A 71 -36.47 -31.18 -34.44
CA SER A 71 -37.04 -29.90 -34.04
C SER A 71 -36.76 -28.75 -35.03
N GLY A 72 -35.69 -28.85 -35.84
CA GLY A 72 -35.36 -27.84 -36.85
C GLY A 72 -34.95 -26.47 -36.29
N ASP A 73 -34.91 -26.31 -34.97
CA ASP A 73 -34.47 -25.08 -34.32
C ASP A 73 -32.95 -25.02 -34.29
N VAL A 74 -32.38 -24.15 -35.13
CA VAL A 74 -31.05 -23.59 -34.85
C VAL A 74 -31.19 -22.84 -33.53
N PRO A 75 -30.33 -23.03 -32.51
CA PRO A 75 -30.25 -22.09 -31.41
C PRO A 75 -29.69 -20.81 -32.02
N VAL A 76 -30.60 -19.93 -32.44
CA VAL A 76 -30.27 -18.56 -32.81
C VAL A 76 -29.72 -17.94 -31.54
N THR A 77 -28.45 -17.56 -31.59
CA THR A 77 -27.84 -16.66 -30.62
C THR A 77 -28.60 -15.35 -30.67
N THR A 78 -29.71 -15.19 -29.95
CA THR A 78 -30.44 -13.91 -29.80
C THR A 78 -31.26 -13.93 -28.51
N THR A 79 -30.79 -13.10 -27.57
CA THR A 79 -31.51 -12.29 -26.57
C THR A 79 -32.96 -12.65 -26.19
N MET A 80 -33.15 -12.70 -24.86
CA MET A 80 -34.38 -12.50 -24.07
C MET A 80 -35.42 -13.63 -24.09
N SER A 81 -35.37 -14.49 -23.07
CA SER A 81 -36.54 -14.75 -22.22
C SER A 81 -36.08 -15.21 -20.84
N GLU A 82 -36.76 -14.66 -19.84
CA GLU A 82 -36.58 -14.85 -18.41
C GLU A 82 -36.57 -16.33 -18.01
N ASN A 83 -35.48 -16.75 -17.39
CA ASN A 83 -35.45 -17.75 -16.33
C ASN A 83 -34.07 -17.66 -15.71
N LYS A 84 -33.97 -17.09 -14.49
CA LYS A 84 -32.73 -17.01 -13.71
C LYS A 84 -32.07 -18.40 -13.61
N PRO A 85 -30.82 -18.56 -14.04
CA PRO A 85 -29.88 -19.48 -13.45
C PRO A 85 -28.81 -18.64 -12.73
N THR A 86 -28.79 -18.72 -11.41
CA THR A 86 -27.67 -18.25 -10.60
C THR A 86 -26.38 -18.91 -11.11
N GLY A 87 -25.47 -18.12 -11.71
CA GLY A 87 -24.10 -18.55 -12.07
C GLY A 87 -23.68 -18.38 -13.53
N GLY A 88 -24.10 -17.33 -14.24
CA GLY A 88 -23.56 -16.97 -15.56
C GLY A 88 -22.57 -15.80 -15.47
N ASP A 89 -21.42 -15.90 -16.15
CA ASP A 89 -20.49 -14.79 -16.32
C ASP A 89 -21.21 -13.55 -16.87
N PRO A 90 -20.88 -12.35 -16.39
CA PRO A 90 -21.52 -11.11 -16.82
C PRO A 90 -21.33 -10.86 -18.32
N VAL A 91 -22.38 -10.34 -18.97
CA VAL A 91 -22.32 -9.92 -20.38
C VAL A 91 -21.53 -8.62 -20.46
N VAL A 92 -20.28 -8.70 -20.90
CA VAL A 92 -19.39 -7.54 -21.09
C VAL A 92 -19.98 -6.61 -22.17
N ALA A 93 -20.32 -5.38 -21.78
CA ALA A 93 -21.01 -4.39 -22.63
C ALA A 93 -20.13 -3.77 -23.74
N PHE A 94 -18.82 -4.05 -23.74
CA PHE A 94 -17.85 -3.44 -24.64
C PHE A 94 -17.49 -4.36 -25.83
N PRO A 95 -17.47 -3.82 -27.07
CA PRO A 95 -17.09 -4.60 -28.25
C PRO A 95 -15.61 -4.99 -28.21
N SER A 96 -15.28 -6.12 -28.82
CA SER A 96 -13.88 -6.55 -28.98
C SER A 96 -13.11 -5.57 -29.85
N VAL A 97 -11.87 -5.25 -29.46
CA VAL A 97 -11.02 -4.33 -30.19
C VAL A 97 -10.34 -5.03 -31.37
N SER A 98 -10.36 -4.39 -32.55
CA SER A 98 -9.71 -4.91 -33.75
C SER A 98 -8.19 -4.73 -33.72
N ARG A 99 -7.47 -5.51 -34.53
CA ARG A 99 -6.01 -5.38 -34.69
C ARG A 99 -5.58 -3.99 -35.18
N ILE A 100 -6.39 -3.33 -36.00
CA ILE A 100 -6.10 -1.98 -36.51
C ILE A 100 -6.15 -0.97 -35.37
N GLU A 101 -7.14 -1.09 -34.48
CA GLU A 101 -7.28 -0.22 -33.31
C GLU A 101 -6.18 -0.49 -32.28
N MET A 102 -5.82 -1.75 -32.04
CA MET A 102 -4.68 -2.09 -31.16
C MET A 102 -3.35 -1.52 -31.69
N ASN A 103 -3.16 -1.46 -33.01
CA ASN A 103 -1.99 -0.80 -33.58
C ASN A 103 -1.99 0.73 -33.38
N LYS A 104 -3.16 1.37 -33.22
CA LYS A 104 -3.24 2.79 -32.83
C LYS A 104 -2.78 2.96 -31.38
N LEU A 105 -3.32 2.15 -30.47
CA LEU A 105 -2.90 2.13 -29.06
C LEU A 105 -1.38 1.92 -28.96
N LYS A 106 -0.84 0.95 -29.69
CA LYS A 106 0.60 0.69 -29.74
C LYS A 106 1.41 1.96 -30.02
N LYS A 107 1.06 2.70 -31.08
CA LYS A 107 1.80 3.92 -31.48
C LYS A 107 1.75 4.99 -30.39
N ILE A 108 0.57 5.18 -29.79
CA ILE A 108 0.36 6.13 -28.70
C ILE A 108 1.25 5.79 -27.50
N VAL A 109 1.33 4.50 -27.13
CA VAL A 109 2.22 4.01 -26.08
C VAL A 109 3.68 4.24 -26.43
N GLU A 110 4.10 3.96 -27.67
CA GLU A 110 5.48 4.18 -28.14
C GLU A 110 5.92 5.65 -28.10
N THR A 111 4.98 6.60 -28.26
CA THR A 111 5.24 8.05 -28.25
C THR A 111 4.99 8.73 -26.89
N ASP A 112 4.61 7.97 -25.86
CA ASP A 112 4.19 8.48 -24.54
C ASP A 112 3.13 9.60 -24.60
N ASN A 113 2.19 9.51 -25.56
CA ASN A 113 1.12 10.50 -25.71
C ASN A 113 -0.04 10.19 -24.75
N LEU A 114 0.01 10.81 -23.57
CA LEU A 114 -0.96 10.58 -22.50
C LEU A 114 -2.39 10.97 -22.91
N THR A 115 -2.58 12.14 -23.56
CA THR A 115 -3.93 12.66 -23.86
C THR A 115 -4.73 11.72 -24.75
N GLU A 116 -4.12 11.22 -25.83
CA GLU A 116 -4.79 10.26 -26.71
C GLU A 116 -4.98 8.89 -26.04
N PHE A 117 -4.06 8.50 -25.15
CA PHE A 117 -4.15 7.26 -24.40
C PHE A 117 -5.38 7.26 -23.48
N LEU A 118 -5.59 8.33 -22.70
CA LEU A 118 -6.74 8.46 -21.80
C LEU A 118 -8.07 8.33 -22.55
N VAL A 119 -8.20 9.06 -23.67
CA VAL A 119 -9.41 9.03 -24.50
C VAL A 119 -9.71 7.61 -25.01
N LEU A 120 -8.70 6.86 -25.46
CA LEU A 120 -8.90 5.48 -25.92
C LEU A 120 -9.22 4.52 -24.77
N ALA A 121 -8.54 4.64 -23.64
CA ALA A 121 -8.74 3.79 -22.47
C ALA A 121 -10.15 3.96 -21.88
N ASP A 122 -10.66 5.19 -21.83
CA ASP A 122 -12.00 5.50 -21.32
C ASP A 122 -13.12 5.10 -22.28
N LEU A 123 -12.87 5.18 -23.60
CA LEU A 123 -13.82 4.80 -24.63
C LEU A 123 -14.12 3.31 -24.60
N ASN A 124 -13.09 2.47 -24.44
CA ASN A 124 -13.25 1.03 -24.38
C ASN A 124 -12.18 0.36 -23.49
N PRO A 125 -12.54 -0.13 -22.29
CA PRO A 125 -11.58 -0.78 -21.40
C PRO A 125 -10.93 -2.06 -21.95
N ARG A 126 -11.50 -2.65 -23.00
CA ARG A 126 -10.93 -3.82 -23.68
C ARG A 126 -9.67 -3.52 -24.47
N PHE A 127 -9.28 -2.25 -24.61
CA PHE A 127 -7.95 -1.87 -25.07
C PHE A 127 -6.86 -2.34 -24.10
N LEU A 128 -7.17 -2.39 -22.80
CA LEU A 128 -6.23 -2.77 -21.76
C LEU A 128 -6.52 -4.18 -21.22
N ILE A 129 -7.80 -4.58 -21.12
CA ILE A 129 -8.17 -5.81 -20.42
C ILE A 129 -8.79 -6.84 -21.37
N ASN A 130 -8.28 -8.06 -21.33
CA ASN A 130 -8.92 -9.21 -21.95
C ASN A 130 -9.92 -9.86 -20.98
N THR A 131 -11.21 -9.61 -21.22
CA THR A 131 -12.30 -10.09 -20.35
C THR A 131 -12.56 -11.60 -20.42
N SER A 132 -12.01 -12.31 -21.40
CA SER A 132 -12.20 -13.76 -21.52
C SER A 132 -11.34 -14.60 -20.57
N GLY A 133 -10.35 -13.98 -19.93
CA GLY A 133 -9.48 -14.68 -18.99
C GLY A 133 -8.79 -13.75 -18.00
N ASP A 134 -9.41 -12.60 -17.68
CA ASP A 134 -8.94 -11.62 -16.69
C ASP A 134 -7.43 -11.34 -16.77
N THR A 135 -6.96 -11.08 -18.00
CA THR A 135 -5.54 -10.92 -18.33
C THR A 135 -5.31 -9.61 -19.09
N ALA A 136 -4.06 -9.16 -19.12
CA ALA A 136 -3.66 -8.02 -19.92
C ALA A 136 -3.96 -8.24 -21.41
N ALA A 137 -4.54 -7.25 -22.08
CA ALA A 137 -4.80 -7.30 -23.51
C ALA A 137 -3.49 -7.36 -24.30
N ILE A 138 -3.47 -8.19 -25.34
CA ILE A 138 -2.32 -8.31 -26.23
C ILE A 138 -2.38 -7.19 -27.27
N VAL A 139 -1.47 -6.23 -27.18
CA VAL A 139 -1.37 -5.09 -28.08
C VAL A 139 -0.52 -5.43 -29.30
N GLN A 140 0.55 -6.22 -29.13
CA GLN A 140 1.40 -6.66 -30.25
C GLN A 140 1.52 -8.19 -30.30
N GLU A 141 0.80 -8.82 -31.24
CA GLU A 141 0.69 -10.28 -31.39
C GLU A 141 2.04 -11.01 -31.57
N GLY A 142 2.99 -10.41 -32.32
CA GLY A 142 4.25 -11.07 -32.68
C GLY A 142 5.06 -11.54 -31.46
N PHE A 143 5.27 -10.64 -30.50
CA PHE A 143 5.93 -10.93 -29.23
C PHE A 143 4.94 -11.17 -28.08
N ARG A 144 3.62 -11.09 -28.34
CA ARG A 144 2.55 -11.07 -27.35
C ARG A 144 2.75 -10.00 -26.27
N PHE A 145 3.16 -8.79 -26.67
CA PHE A 145 3.29 -7.69 -25.73
C PHE A 145 1.93 -7.20 -25.28
N ASN A 146 1.77 -7.04 -23.96
CA ASN A 146 0.78 -6.14 -23.39
C ASN A 146 1.24 -4.68 -23.52
N ALA A 147 0.37 -3.73 -23.14
CA ALA A 147 0.71 -2.31 -23.20
C ALA A 147 1.94 -1.95 -22.34
N LEU A 148 2.11 -2.59 -21.17
CA LEU A 148 3.21 -2.33 -20.25
C LEU A 148 4.57 -2.82 -20.78
N HIS A 149 4.63 -3.91 -21.55
CA HIS A 149 5.87 -4.31 -22.24
C HIS A 149 6.33 -3.25 -23.24
N ILE A 150 5.39 -2.65 -23.97
CA ILE A 150 5.70 -1.60 -24.95
C ILE A 150 6.18 -0.34 -24.22
N ALA A 151 5.45 0.09 -23.18
CA ALA A 151 5.83 1.23 -22.36
C ALA A 151 7.21 1.03 -21.71
N ALA A 152 7.48 -0.16 -21.15
CA ALA A 152 8.76 -0.53 -20.56
C ALA A 152 9.91 -0.62 -21.57
N ARG A 153 9.63 -0.91 -22.84
CA ARG A 153 10.65 -0.90 -23.90
C ARG A 153 10.99 0.52 -24.35
N HIS A 154 9.99 1.39 -24.46
CA HIS A 154 10.13 2.74 -25.00
C HIS A 154 10.43 3.81 -23.92
N GLY A 155 10.22 3.48 -22.66
CA GLY A 155 10.42 4.41 -21.54
C GLY A 155 9.24 5.34 -21.32
N SER A 156 8.03 4.92 -21.72
CA SER A 156 6.80 5.73 -21.64
C SER A 156 6.30 5.79 -20.20
N THR A 157 6.80 6.77 -19.43
CA THR A 157 6.59 6.84 -17.98
C THR A 157 5.16 7.19 -17.63
N LEU A 158 4.60 8.19 -18.32
CA LEU A 158 3.26 8.71 -18.02
C LEU A 158 2.21 7.63 -18.31
N ILE A 159 2.34 6.97 -19.45
CA ILE A 159 1.45 5.87 -19.83
C ILE A 159 1.63 4.66 -18.90
N THR A 160 2.84 4.36 -18.43
CA THR A 160 3.07 3.25 -17.47
C THR A 160 2.24 3.43 -16.20
N GLU A 161 2.29 4.63 -15.61
CA GLU A 161 1.52 4.97 -14.41
C GLU A 161 0.02 4.84 -14.65
N HIS A 162 -0.48 5.41 -15.76
CA HIS A 162 -1.90 5.39 -16.07
C HIS A 162 -2.42 4.01 -16.44
N ILE A 163 -1.64 3.17 -17.13
CA ILE A 163 -2.02 1.76 -17.38
C ILE A 163 -2.27 1.07 -16.05
N LEU A 164 -1.34 1.19 -15.09
CA LEU A 164 -1.44 0.52 -13.80
C LEU A 164 -2.54 1.13 -12.92
N MET A 165 -2.78 2.44 -13.03
CA MET A 165 -3.90 3.12 -12.37
C MET A 165 -5.25 2.59 -12.88
N PHE A 166 -5.48 2.55 -14.19
CA PHE A 166 -6.75 2.06 -14.77
C PHE A 166 -7.04 0.60 -14.40
N VAL A 167 -6.04 -0.27 -14.47
CA VAL A 167 -6.26 -1.70 -14.12
C VAL A 167 -6.37 -1.93 -12.62
N SER A 168 -5.97 -0.96 -11.79
CA SER A 168 -6.15 -0.98 -10.34
C SER A 168 -7.42 -0.27 -9.88
N ASP A 169 -8.02 0.57 -10.73
CA ASP A 169 -9.25 1.28 -10.44
C ASP A 169 -10.45 0.32 -10.45
N THR A 170 -11.12 0.26 -9.30
CA THR A 170 -12.24 -0.64 -9.07
C THR A 170 -13.49 -0.14 -9.81
N GLN A 171 -13.69 1.17 -9.93
CA GLN A 171 -14.82 1.74 -10.67
C GLN A 171 -14.70 1.49 -12.17
N TYR A 172 -13.49 1.63 -12.73
CA TYR A 172 -13.19 1.30 -14.11
C TYR A 172 -13.50 -0.17 -14.46
N LEU A 173 -13.16 -1.10 -13.56
CA LEU A 173 -13.44 -2.51 -13.73
C LEU A 173 -14.92 -2.86 -13.53
N ILE A 174 -15.62 -2.21 -12.58
CA ILE A 174 -17.08 -2.35 -12.42
C ILE A 174 -17.78 -1.90 -13.70
N LYS A 175 -17.34 -0.79 -14.31
CA LYS A 175 -17.87 -0.34 -15.60
C LYS A 175 -17.68 -1.39 -16.69
N LEU A 176 -16.50 -2.04 -16.75
CA LEU A 176 -16.16 -3.06 -17.75
C LEU A 176 -17.00 -4.35 -17.61
N TYR A 177 -17.05 -4.92 -16.42
CA TYR A 177 -17.69 -6.22 -16.17
C TYR A 177 -19.16 -6.09 -15.80
N GLY A 178 -19.61 -4.96 -15.24
CA GLY A 178 -20.98 -4.78 -14.76
C GLY A 178 -21.33 -5.67 -13.56
N THR A 179 -20.34 -6.06 -12.75
CA THR A 179 -20.50 -6.94 -11.58
C THR A 179 -20.31 -6.24 -10.25
N SER A 180 -20.52 -6.97 -9.15
CA SER A 180 -20.26 -6.50 -7.79
C SER A 180 -18.78 -6.18 -7.54
N GLU A 181 -18.53 -5.24 -6.65
CA GLU A 181 -17.17 -4.83 -6.24
C GLU A 181 -16.29 -5.99 -5.75
N VAL A 182 -16.87 -6.96 -5.03
CA VAL A 182 -16.14 -8.12 -4.50
C VAL A 182 -15.58 -9.00 -5.63
N ASP A 183 -16.36 -9.25 -6.67
CA ASP A 183 -15.93 -10.02 -7.86
C ASP A 183 -14.82 -9.27 -8.62
N VAL A 184 -15.00 -7.96 -8.81
CA VAL A 184 -14.01 -7.10 -9.46
C VAL A 184 -12.67 -7.09 -8.70
N ASN A 185 -12.70 -7.03 -7.37
CA ASN A 185 -11.49 -7.04 -6.55
C ASN A 185 -10.69 -8.33 -6.72
N LEU A 186 -11.35 -9.48 -6.88
CA LEU A 186 -10.67 -10.75 -7.17
C LEU A 186 -10.04 -10.75 -8.57
N ARG A 187 -10.77 -10.24 -9.57
CA ARG A 187 -10.27 -10.14 -10.97
C ARG A 187 -9.12 -9.14 -11.10
N LYS A 188 -9.18 -8.02 -10.35
CA LYS A 188 -8.16 -6.96 -10.32
C LYS A 188 -6.77 -7.51 -10.03
N GLU A 189 -6.66 -8.39 -9.03
CA GLU A 189 -5.36 -8.98 -8.69
C GLU A 189 -4.78 -9.82 -9.84
N ASN A 190 -5.61 -10.62 -10.52
CA ASN A 190 -5.19 -11.40 -11.68
C ASN A 190 -4.76 -10.53 -12.87
N ILE A 191 -5.52 -9.46 -13.17
CA ILE A 191 -5.20 -8.52 -14.24
C ILE A 191 -3.87 -7.83 -13.95
N LEU A 192 -3.67 -7.35 -12.71
CA LEU A 192 -2.46 -6.66 -12.30
C LEU A 192 -1.23 -7.59 -12.35
N ILE A 193 -1.36 -8.82 -11.84
CA ILE A 193 -0.31 -9.86 -11.94
C ILE A 193 0.02 -10.14 -13.42
N SER A 194 -1.01 -10.24 -14.28
CA SER A 194 -0.84 -10.45 -15.71
C SER A 194 -0.06 -9.31 -16.37
N TYR A 195 -0.33 -8.06 -15.99
CA TYR A 195 0.43 -6.92 -16.50
C TYR A 195 1.89 -6.96 -16.08
N LEU A 196 2.17 -7.20 -14.79
CA LEU A 196 3.51 -7.07 -14.20
C LEU A 196 4.44 -8.25 -14.49
N ASN A 197 3.91 -9.48 -14.54
CA ASN A 197 4.71 -10.70 -14.48
C ASN A 197 4.63 -11.60 -15.72
N THR A 198 3.75 -11.31 -16.69
CA THR A 198 3.65 -12.13 -17.90
C THR A 198 4.92 -11.97 -18.73
N PRO A 199 5.66 -13.05 -19.06
CA PRO A 199 6.82 -12.97 -19.93
C PRO A 199 6.42 -12.85 -21.40
N ASP A 200 7.24 -12.15 -22.19
CA ASP A 200 7.01 -12.06 -23.63
C ASP A 200 7.25 -13.40 -24.35
N LYS A 201 6.70 -13.54 -25.56
CA LYS A 201 6.89 -14.73 -26.39
C LYS A 201 8.32 -14.82 -26.95
N GLY A 202 9.01 -13.69 -27.12
CA GLY A 202 10.33 -13.60 -27.73
C GLY A 202 11.42 -14.20 -26.86
N ASN A 203 11.89 -13.43 -25.87
CA ASN A 203 12.99 -13.83 -24.99
C ASN A 203 12.51 -14.36 -23.63
N GLY A 204 11.20 -14.32 -23.36
CA GLY A 204 10.68 -14.52 -22.01
C GLY A 204 10.95 -13.32 -21.09
N ASP A 205 11.22 -12.14 -21.65
CA ASP A 205 11.47 -10.92 -20.89
C ASP A 205 10.12 -10.41 -20.34
N THR A 206 10.02 -10.20 -19.02
CA THR A 206 8.87 -9.49 -18.41
C THR A 206 8.99 -7.98 -18.64
N PRO A 207 7.95 -7.16 -18.37
CA PRO A 207 8.07 -5.71 -18.49
C PRO A 207 9.22 -5.15 -17.64
N LEU A 208 9.45 -5.69 -16.44
CA LEU A 208 10.57 -5.29 -15.61
C LEU A 208 11.94 -5.62 -16.24
N HIS A 209 12.07 -6.76 -16.94
CA HIS A 209 13.28 -7.05 -17.73
C HIS A 209 13.48 -6.00 -18.81
N LEU A 210 12.43 -5.66 -19.57
CA LEU A 210 12.53 -4.69 -20.66
C LEU A 210 12.93 -3.29 -20.14
N ALA A 211 12.29 -2.80 -19.08
CA ALA A 211 12.64 -1.52 -18.46
C ALA A 211 14.11 -1.50 -18.01
N SER A 212 14.56 -2.57 -17.36
CA SER A 212 15.93 -2.71 -16.85
C SER A 212 16.96 -2.79 -17.99
N LYS A 213 16.64 -3.55 -19.04
CA LYS A 213 17.47 -3.78 -20.22
C LYS A 213 17.76 -2.50 -21.00
N TRP A 214 16.74 -1.66 -21.13
CA TRP A 214 16.79 -0.40 -21.86
C TRP A 214 17.15 0.82 -20.99
N GLY A 215 17.34 0.65 -19.68
CA GLY A 215 17.81 1.73 -18.81
C GLY A 215 16.71 2.69 -18.33
N HIS A 216 15.43 2.31 -18.42
CA HIS A 216 14.30 3.17 -18.06
C HIS A 216 14.02 3.15 -16.56
N VAL A 217 14.79 3.94 -15.81
CA VAL A 217 14.77 3.99 -14.33
C VAL A 217 13.37 4.21 -13.78
N GLU A 218 12.63 5.17 -14.33
CA GLU A 218 11.35 5.57 -13.76
C GLU A 218 10.26 4.54 -14.03
N VAL A 219 10.22 3.95 -15.23
CA VAL A 219 9.32 2.83 -15.51
C VAL A 219 9.63 1.63 -14.60
N ALA A 220 10.91 1.31 -14.40
CA ALA A 220 11.30 0.24 -13.48
C ALA A 220 10.92 0.54 -12.03
N ARG A 221 11.02 1.81 -11.59
CA ARG A 221 10.58 2.25 -10.26
C ARG A 221 9.09 2.04 -10.07
N ILE A 222 8.27 2.50 -11.02
CA ILE A 222 6.82 2.35 -10.99
C ILE A 222 6.46 0.86 -10.95
N ILE A 223 7.03 0.02 -11.82
CA ILE A 223 6.72 -1.42 -11.82
C ILE A 223 7.15 -2.08 -10.50
N ALA A 224 8.32 -1.73 -9.97
CA ALA A 224 8.85 -2.32 -8.75
C ALA A 224 8.13 -1.87 -7.46
N SER A 225 7.38 -0.77 -7.48
CA SER A 225 6.62 -0.30 -6.31
C SER A 225 5.40 -1.19 -6.01
N TYR A 226 4.87 -1.90 -7.01
CA TYR A 226 3.75 -2.81 -6.83
C TYR A 226 4.21 -4.11 -6.13
N ARG A 227 3.52 -4.48 -5.04
CA ARG A 227 3.82 -5.68 -4.25
C ARG A 227 3.74 -6.98 -5.05
N GLN A 228 2.90 -7.00 -6.09
CA GLN A 228 2.65 -8.16 -6.94
C GLN A 228 3.81 -8.42 -7.91
N THR A 229 4.74 -7.48 -8.08
CA THR A 229 5.86 -7.61 -9.01
C THR A 229 6.89 -8.61 -8.51
N ILE A 230 7.15 -9.64 -9.31
CA ILE A 230 8.15 -10.66 -9.02
C ILE A 230 9.48 -10.24 -9.66
N ARG A 231 10.41 -9.76 -8.83
CA ARG A 231 11.69 -9.17 -9.27
C ARG A 231 12.75 -10.19 -9.71
N ASN A 232 12.54 -11.47 -9.43
CA ASN A 232 13.49 -12.56 -9.66
C ASN A 232 12.99 -13.60 -10.69
N LEU A 233 11.99 -13.25 -11.50
CA LEU A 233 11.59 -14.10 -12.64
C LEU A 233 12.74 -14.23 -13.62
N LYS A 234 12.93 -15.44 -14.17
CA LYS A 234 13.98 -15.72 -15.14
C LYS A 234 13.42 -15.75 -16.56
N ASN A 235 14.11 -15.10 -17.48
CA ASN A 235 13.81 -15.18 -18.91
C ASN A 235 14.28 -16.52 -19.52
N LYS A 236 14.15 -16.70 -20.84
CA LYS A 236 14.59 -17.95 -21.53
C LYS A 236 16.10 -18.20 -21.46
N ASN A 237 16.89 -17.15 -21.19
CA ASN A 237 18.34 -17.27 -21.00
C ASN A 237 18.70 -17.55 -19.53
N ASN A 238 17.71 -17.77 -18.65
CA ASN A 238 17.87 -17.89 -17.19
C ASN A 238 18.38 -16.63 -16.48
N GLU A 239 18.26 -15.46 -17.12
CA GLU A 239 18.66 -14.16 -16.57
C GLU A 239 17.49 -13.53 -15.80
N ILE A 240 17.77 -12.89 -14.66
CA ILE A 240 16.78 -12.05 -13.94
C ILE A 240 16.88 -10.57 -14.41
N PRO A 241 15.90 -9.69 -14.11
CA PRO A 241 15.97 -8.28 -14.49
C PRO A 241 17.26 -7.59 -14.05
N PHE A 242 17.81 -7.99 -12.90
CA PHE A 242 19.08 -7.49 -12.37
C PHE A 242 20.29 -7.80 -13.28
N ASP A 243 20.30 -8.95 -13.93
CA ASP A 243 21.41 -9.40 -14.77
C ASP A 243 21.45 -8.64 -16.11
N VAL A 244 20.28 -8.26 -16.62
CA VAL A 244 20.14 -7.61 -17.94
C VAL A 244 20.24 -6.09 -17.91
N VAL A 245 20.45 -5.49 -16.72
CA VAL A 245 20.47 -4.02 -16.51
C VAL A 245 21.39 -3.33 -17.51
N CYS A 246 20.85 -2.34 -18.22
CA CYS A 246 21.57 -1.51 -19.18
C CYS A 246 22.33 -2.28 -20.29
N SER A 247 21.97 -3.54 -20.56
CA SER A 247 22.59 -4.32 -21.64
C SER A 247 22.31 -3.77 -23.04
N ARG A 248 21.21 -3.02 -23.21
CA ARG A 248 20.84 -2.32 -24.46
C ARG A 248 20.84 -0.79 -24.32
N TYR A 249 21.22 -0.27 -23.16
CA TYR A 249 21.32 1.17 -22.92
C TYR A 249 22.70 1.71 -23.34
N ASN A 250 22.67 2.74 -24.19
CA ASN A 250 23.84 3.37 -24.80
C ASN A 250 24.02 4.86 -24.43
N GLY A 251 23.30 5.37 -23.42
CA GLY A 251 23.44 6.76 -23.00
C GLY A 251 24.69 7.02 -22.17
N GLU A 252 25.20 8.26 -22.19
CA GLU A 252 26.40 8.69 -21.46
C GLU A 252 26.28 8.46 -19.94
N ASN A 253 25.06 8.56 -19.39
CA ASN A 253 24.77 8.37 -17.97
C ASN A 253 24.65 6.89 -17.53
N LYS A 254 25.19 5.94 -18.30
CA LYS A 254 25.01 4.49 -18.09
C LYS A 254 25.36 4.04 -16.68
N GLU A 255 26.45 4.53 -16.11
CA GLU A 255 26.88 4.14 -14.77
C GLU A 255 25.87 4.59 -13.70
N ARG A 256 25.38 5.83 -13.80
CA ARG A 256 24.36 6.38 -12.90
C ARG A 256 23.06 5.59 -13.00
N VAL A 257 22.57 5.36 -14.23
CA VAL A 257 21.34 4.60 -14.50
C VAL A 257 21.46 3.16 -13.99
N THR A 258 22.60 2.50 -14.22
CA THR A 258 22.86 1.13 -13.76
C THR A 258 22.77 1.04 -12.24
N ARG A 259 23.39 1.99 -11.52
CA ARG A 259 23.32 2.04 -10.05
C ARG A 259 21.89 2.23 -9.54
N GLN A 260 21.14 3.15 -10.14
CA GLN A 260 19.76 3.40 -9.77
C GLN A 260 18.87 2.16 -10.01
N LEU A 261 18.98 1.54 -11.18
CA LEU A 261 18.23 0.32 -11.49
C LEU A 261 18.58 -0.85 -10.58
N LYS A 262 19.87 -1.07 -10.29
CA LYS A 262 20.28 -2.10 -9.33
C LYS A 262 19.66 -1.89 -7.96
N THR A 263 19.65 -0.65 -7.48
CA THR A 263 19.02 -0.27 -6.21
C THR A 263 17.52 -0.59 -6.20
N ILE A 264 16.81 -0.30 -7.31
CA ILE A 264 15.38 -0.56 -7.45
C ILE A 264 15.08 -2.07 -7.49
N LEU A 265 15.88 -2.83 -8.24
CA LEU A 265 15.64 -4.25 -8.48
C LEU A 265 16.02 -5.12 -7.28
N HIS A 266 17.13 -4.76 -6.62
CA HIS A 266 17.67 -5.50 -5.50
C HIS A 266 18.15 -4.53 -4.43
N SER A 267 17.32 -4.38 -3.40
CA SER A 267 17.61 -3.53 -2.26
C SER A 267 18.07 -4.41 -1.10
N PHE A 268 19.29 -4.21 -0.63
CA PHE A 268 19.75 -4.86 0.60
C PHE A 268 19.52 -3.95 1.79
N TYR A 269 19.14 -4.53 2.91
CA TYR A 269 18.96 -3.84 4.18
C TYR A 269 19.86 -4.50 5.23
N VAL A 270 20.50 -3.66 6.04
CA VAL A 270 21.29 -4.10 7.20
C VAL A 270 20.50 -3.73 8.44
N ALA A 271 20.10 -4.74 9.22
CA ALA A 271 19.26 -4.57 10.41
C ALA A 271 19.99 -5.02 11.67
N ILE A 272 19.70 -4.32 12.77
CA ILE A 272 20.03 -4.75 14.12
C ILE A 272 18.76 -5.15 14.85
N TYR A 273 18.84 -6.29 15.54
CA TYR A 273 17.82 -6.76 16.46
C TYR A 273 18.37 -6.91 17.87
N ARG A 274 17.56 -6.58 18.87
CA ARG A 274 17.88 -6.73 20.29
C ARG A 274 16.80 -7.48 21.04
N CYS A 275 17.23 -8.25 22.03
CA CYS A 275 16.34 -8.85 23.01
C CYS A 275 16.10 -7.85 24.16
N SER A 276 14.88 -7.82 24.72
CA SER A 276 14.55 -6.97 25.88
C SER A 276 15.40 -7.30 27.11
N ASP A 277 15.75 -8.58 27.27
CA ASP A 277 16.29 -9.11 28.53
C ASP A 277 17.77 -9.51 28.43
N GLU A 278 18.31 -9.63 27.20
CA GLU A 278 19.69 -10.03 26.95
C GLU A 278 20.45 -8.95 26.18
N CYS A 279 21.70 -8.70 26.57
CA CYS A 279 22.65 -7.84 25.85
C CYS A 279 23.06 -8.37 24.45
N ASP A 280 22.38 -9.41 23.96
CA ASP A 280 22.63 -10.03 22.67
C ASP A 280 22.10 -9.14 21.55
N THR A 281 22.96 -8.87 20.58
CA THR A 281 22.67 -7.98 19.46
C THR A 281 22.92 -8.75 18.18
N ARG A 282 21.84 -8.97 17.42
CA ARG A 282 21.91 -9.74 16.17
C ARG A 282 21.89 -8.81 14.98
N TRP A 283 22.72 -9.14 14.00
CA TRP A 283 22.89 -8.37 12.79
C TRP A 283 22.42 -9.23 11.62
N LYS A 284 21.51 -8.71 10.80
CA LYS A 284 20.95 -9.45 9.67
C LYS A 284 21.00 -8.61 8.41
N ILE A 285 21.45 -9.21 7.31
CA ILE A 285 21.30 -8.65 5.97
C ILE A 285 20.11 -9.34 5.32
N SER A 286 19.26 -8.57 4.66
CA SER A 286 18.13 -9.11 3.91
C SER A 286 17.96 -8.36 2.60
N SER A 287 17.48 -9.05 1.58
CA SER A 287 17.06 -8.49 0.29
C SER A 287 15.62 -7.95 0.30
N ALA A 288 14.92 -8.09 1.43
CA ALA A 288 13.61 -7.50 1.70
C ALA A 288 13.69 -6.61 2.94
N TYR A 289 12.69 -5.73 3.13
CA TYR A 289 12.65 -4.90 4.32
C TYR A 289 12.58 -5.79 5.58
N PRO A 290 13.39 -5.52 6.63
CA PRO A 290 13.44 -6.35 7.82
C PRO A 290 12.09 -6.41 8.55
N HIS A 291 11.69 -7.60 9.02
CA HIS A 291 10.49 -7.76 9.85
C HIS A 291 10.70 -7.16 11.25
N SER A 292 9.62 -6.74 11.91
CA SER A 292 9.67 -6.08 13.23
C SER A 292 10.23 -6.98 14.35
N SER A 293 10.16 -8.29 14.21
CA SER A 293 10.70 -9.25 15.18
C SER A 293 11.34 -10.47 14.52
N LEU A 294 12.39 -11.01 15.15
CA LEU A 294 12.94 -12.34 14.86
C LEU A 294 12.47 -13.34 15.91
N GLY A 295 11.95 -14.49 15.45
CA GLY A 295 11.69 -15.62 16.32
C GLY A 295 12.97 -16.20 16.95
N PRO A 296 12.87 -16.93 18.08
CA PRO A 296 14.02 -17.60 18.68
C PRO A 296 14.63 -18.59 17.67
N SER A 297 15.96 -18.58 17.53
CA SER A 297 16.65 -19.48 16.60
C SER A 297 16.52 -20.93 17.09
N PRO A 298 16.27 -21.92 16.22
CA PRO A 298 16.27 -23.34 16.61
C PRO A 298 17.66 -23.88 16.98
N SER A 299 18.73 -23.09 16.83
CA SER A 299 20.12 -23.55 17.06
C SER A 299 20.62 -23.40 18.50
N SER A 300 19.79 -22.96 19.44
CA SER A 300 20.17 -22.83 20.86
C SER A 300 19.23 -23.59 21.81
N SER A 301 18.39 -24.49 21.30
CA SER A 301 17.71 -25.48 22.13
C SER A 301 18.68 -26.61 22.47
N SER A 302 19.69 -26.32 23.30
CA SER A 302 20.38 -27.36 24.05
C SER A 302 19.39 -27.89 25.11
N ASN A 303 18.70 -28.97 24.76
CA ASN A 303 18.17 -30.01 25.65
C ASN A 303 17.71 -29.56 27.05
N LEU A 304 16.63 -28.80 27.14
CA LEU A 304 15.78 -28.80 28.33
C LEU A 304 14.38 -29.23 27.91
N ILE A 305 14.16 -30.52 28.12
CA ILE A 305 12.94 -31.27 27.93
C ILE A 305 11.90 -30.78 28.95
N ASP A 306 10.66 -30.57 28.49
CA ASP A 306 9.40 -30.48 29.25
C ASP A 306 9.48 -30.01 30.71
N SER A 307 9.59 -28.69 30.90
CA SER A 307 9.16 -28.05 32.13
C SER A 307 8.07 -27.01 31.81
N PRO A 308 6.92 -27.01 32.53
CA PRO A 308 5.85 -26.02 32.34
C PRO A 308 6.24 -24.59 32.79
N PHE A 309 7.51 -24.36 33.13
CA PHE A 309 8.08 -23.06 33.53
C PHE A 309 9.26 -22.63 32.65
N SER A 310 9.24 -22.95 31.36
CA SER A 310 10.19 -22.33 30.41
C SER A 310 9.93 -20.81 30.37
N PRO A 311 10.92 -19.95 30.65
CA PRO A 311 10.72 -18.50 30.53
C PRO A 311 10.37 -18.20 29.07
N ILE A 312 9.31 -17.41 28.87
CA ILE A 312 8.91 -16.88 27.57
C ILE A 312 10.14 -16.15 27.01
N LEU A 313 10.87 -16.76 26.07
CA LEU A 313 12.02 -16.11 25.45
C LEU A 313 11.50 -14.84 24.77
N ALA A 314 11.94 -13.67 25.26
CA ALA A 314 11.55 -12.39 24.68
C ALA A 314 11.99 -12.35 23.19
N PRO A 315 11.13 -11.88 22.27
CA PRO A 315 11.46 -11.80 20.86
C PRO A 315 12.58 -10.79 20.63
N PHE A 316 13.42 -11.05 19.63
CA PHE A 316 14.41 -10.09 19.17
C PHE A 316 13.70 -9.01 18.35
N LEU A 317 13.60 -7.80 18.89
CA LEU A 317 12.92 -6.66 18.27
C LEU A 317 13.87 -5.89 17.37
N LEU A 318 13.34 -5.40 16.25
CA LEU A 318 14.08 -4.60 15.28
C LEU A 318 14.37 -3.21 15.87
N THR A 319 15.65 -2.88 16.11
CA THR A 319 16.03 -1.59 16.72
C THR A 319 16.51 -0.56 15.69
N ALA A 320 17.16 -0.99 14.62
CA ALA A 320 17.62 -0.09 13.57
C ALA A 320 17.78 -0.80 12.21
N VAL A 321 17.57 -0.04 11.14
CA VAL A 321 17.69 -0.46 9.76
C VAL A 321 18.45 0.61 8.98
N ALA A 322 19.49 0.18 8.25
CA ALA A 322 20.16 0.94 7.23
C ALA A 322 19.86 0.34 5.86
N GLY A 323 19.63 1.18 4.86
CA GLY A 323 19.36 0.77 3.48
C GLY A 323 18.16 1.51 2.90
N PRO A 324 17.94 1.44 1.59
CA PRO A 324 18.40 0.36 0.71
C PRO A 324 19.83 0.52 0.18
N PHE A 325 20.62 -0.56 0.20
CA PHE A 325 21.92 -0.67 -0.47
C PHE A 325 21.77 -1.27 -1.87
N ASP A 326 22.63 -0.84 -2.80
CA ASP A 326 22.61 -1.27 -4.20
C ASP A 326 23.25 -2.66 -4.46
N ASN A 327 24.17 -3.09 -3.58
CA ASN A 327 24.89 -4.34 -3.69
C ASN A 327 25.02 -5.03 -2.31
N GLU A 328 25.03 -6.36 -2.31
CA GLU A 328 25.22 -7.17 -1.10
C GLU A 328 26.60 -6.90 -0.47
N GLU A 329 27.64 -6.71 -1.29
CA GLU A 329 28.99 -6.43 -0.83
C GLU A 329 29.07 -5.12 -0.02
N LYS A 330 28.37 -4.07 -0.46
CA LYS A 330 28.31 -2.81 0.28
C LYS A 330 27.52 -2.93 1.57
N ALA A 331 26.41 -3.68 1.55
CA ALA A 331 25.66 -3.99 2.77
C ALA A 331 26.52 -4.78 3.77
N ASN A 332 27.29 -5.77 3.30
CA ASN A 332 28.25 -6.54 4.10
C ASN A 332 29.38 -5.66 4.64
N GLU A 333 29.94 -4.77 3.82
CA GLU A 333 30.97 -3.83 4.25
C GLU A 333 30.45 -2.87 5.32
N PHE A 334 29.26 -2.32 5.11
CA PHE A 334 28.56 -1.45 6.07
C PHE A 334 28.30 -2.20 7.38
N GLN A 335 27.73 -3.41 7.32
CA GLN A 335 27.49 -4.26 8.48
C GLN A 335 28.79 -4.55 9.25
N ARG A 336 29.89 -4.89 8.57
CA ARG A 336 31.18 -5.18 9.20
C ARG A 336 31.75 -3.95 9.92
N LYS A 337 31.72 -2.78 9.27
CA LYS A 337 32.16 -1.50 9.85
C LYS A 337 31.29 -1.11 11.04
N TRP A 338 29.97 -1.18 10.86
CA TRP A 338 28.99 -0.81 11.88
C TRP A 338 29.06 -1.76 13.09
N LYS A 339 29.24 -3.07 12.88
CA LYS A 339 29.45 -4.04 13.97
C LYS A 339 30.71 -3.74 14.76
N LYS A 340 31.83 -3.43 14.09
CA LYS A 340 33.10 -3.13 14.77
C LYS A 340 32.99 -1.82 15.58
N GLN A 341 32.62 -0.73 14.92
CA GLN A 341 32.57 0.60 15.54
C GLN A 341 31.43 0.69 16.58
N GLY A 342 30.30 0.05 16.32
CA GLY A 342 29.17 -0.01 17.24
C GLY A 342 29.51 -0.77 18.53
N LEU A 343 30.22 -1.91 18.43
CA LEU A 343 30.70 -2.63 19.62
C LEU A 343 31.73 -1.83 20.42
N ASP A 344 32.62 -1.09 19.75
CA ASP A 344 33.60 -0.22 20.41
C ASP A 344 32.90 0.95 21.14
N ARG A 345 31.91 1.57 20.51
CA ARG A 345 31.12 2.65 21.12
C ARG A 345 30.21 2.14 22.24
N ARG A 346 29.71 0.91 22.15
CA ARG A 346 28.88 0.29 23.19
C ARG A 346 29.58 0.21 24.55
N ARG A 347 30.93 0.15 24.55
CA ARG A 347 31.71 0.22 25.79
C ARG A 347 31.57 1.55 26.54
N LYS A 348 31.18 2.62 25.84
CA LYS A 348 30.93 3.96 26.41
C LYS A 348 29.44 4.26 26.56
N ASP A 349 28.63 3.78 25.63
CA ASP A 349 27.19 3.95 25.61
C ASP A 349 26.50 2.61 25.34
N PHE A 350 26.09 1.96 26.42
CA PHE A 350 25.55 0.60 26.39
C PHE A 350 24.21 0.48 25.65
N ASP A 351 23.36 1.52 25.70
CA ASP A 351 21.97 1.44 25.23
C ASP A 351 21.85 1.72 23.72
N ARG A 352 22.33 2.87 23.25
CA ARG A 352 22.15 3.33 21.85
C ARG A 352 23.47 3.61 21.12
N GLY A 353 24.60 3.20 21.69
CA GLY A 353 25.91 3.46 21.11
C GLY A 353 26.10 2.87 19.70
N ALA A 354 25.49 1.72 19.41
CA ALA A 354 25.53 1.13 18.06
C ALA A 354 24.64 1.90 17.08
N GLU A 355 23.41 2.30 17.47
CA GLU A 355 22.50 3.11 16.67
C GLU A 355 23.13 4.45 16.31
N LYS A 356 23.81 5.09 17.27
CA LYS A 356 24.50 6.36 17.04
C LYS A 356 25.57 6.24 15.96
N VAL A 357 26.42 5.21 16.05
CA VAL A 357 27.44 4.92 15.02
C VAL A 357 26.80 4.64 13.66
N GLY A 358 25.72 3.86 13.63
CA GLY A 358 25.03 3.53 12.38
C GLY A 358 24.42 4.75 11.72
N ARG A 359 23.82 5.65 12.51
CA ARG A 359 23.27 6.93 12.06
C ARG A 359 24.35 7.85 11.48
N GLU A 360 25.51 7.96 12.13
CA GLU A 360 26.66 8.73 11.63
C GLU A 360 27.16 8.14 10.30
N MET A 361 27.38 6.83 10.26
CA MET A 361 27.81 6.12 9.04
C MET A 361 26.79 6.23 7.89
N ALA A 362 25.49 6.18 8.19
CA ALA A 362 24.44 6.34 7.20
C ALA A 362 24.40 7.77 6.65
N SER A 363 24.60 8.77 7.52
CA SER A 363 24.70 10.18 7.12
C SER A 363 25.90 10.43 6.20
N ASP A 364 27.06 9.86 6.53
CA ASP A 364 28.28 9.97 5.70
C ASP A 364 28.15 9.23 4.37
N GLY A 365 27.44 8.09 4.38
CA GLY A 365 27.23 7.24 3.21
C GLY A 365 26.06 7.64 2.32
N LEU A 366 25.29 8.68 2.69
CA LEU A 366 24.01 9.03 2.06
C LEU A 366 23.05 7.83 1.95
N VAL A 367 22.99 7.02 3.01
CA VAL A 367 22.12 5.86 3.12
C VAL A 367 20.94 6.21 4.02
N GLU A 368 19.74 5.77 3.65
CA GLU A 368 18.56 5.91 4.51
C GLU A 368 18.73 5.15 5.83
N TRP A 369 18.29 5.77 6.91
CA TRP A 369 18.42 5.27 8.28
C TRP A 369 17.09 5.35 9.00
N LYS A 370 16.67 4.24 9.61
CA LYS A 370 15.46 4.16 10.43
C LYS A 370 15.79 3.46 11.74
N GLU A 371 15.24 3.95 12.84
CA GLU A 371 15.48 3.35 14.16
C GLU A 371 14.22 3.38 15.03
N SER A 372 14.12 2.42 15.93
CA SER A 372 13.00 2.27 16.85
C SER A 372 13.09 3.27 17.99
N TRP A 373 11.95 3.84 18.36
CA TRP A 373 11.79 4.75 19.47
C TRP A 373 10.60 4.33 20.34
N PRO A 374 10.59 4.64 21.65
CA PRO A 374 9.51 4.17 22.54
C PRO A 374 8.10 4.64 22.15
N PHE A 375 7.99 5.70 21.36
CA PHE A 375 6.74 6.30 20.94
C PHE A 375 6.22 5.77 19.59
N HIS A 376 6.91 4.82 18.95
CA HIS A 376 6.48 4.24 17.68
C HIS A 376 6.96 2.79 17.51
N ASP A 377 6.04 1.89 17.15
CA ASP A 377 6.32 0.44 17.08
C ASP A 377 7.32 0.05 15.98
N GLU A 378 7.29 0.76 14.85
CA GLU A 378 8.23 0.52 13.74
C GLU A 378 9.42 1.49 13.73
N PRO A 379 10.58 1.08 13.20
CA PRO A 379 11.71 1.99 13.04
C PRO A 379 11.39 3.16 12.09
N ILE A 380 11.65 4.37 12.55
CA ILE A 380 11.40 5.62 11.79
C ILE A 380 12.68 6.43 11.60
N ASP A 381 12.72 7.23 10.55
CA ASP A 381 13.71 8.30 10.42
C ASP A 381 13.18 9.57 11.09
N VAL A 382 13.69 9.88 12.28
CA VAL A 382 13.33 11.10 13.04
C VAL A 382 13.70 12.39 12.31
N LYS A 383 14.69 12.37 11.40
CA LYS A 383 15.07 13.57 10.65
C LYS A 383 14.06 13.92 9.55
N SER A 384 13.32 12.93 9.08
CA SER A 384 12.28 13.09 8.06
C SER A 384 11.08 13.87 8.61
N ASP A 385 10.28 14.43 7.70
CA ASP A 385 9.06 15.15 8.10
C ASP A 385 8.00 14.20 8.69
N GLN A 386 7.91 12.96 8.20
CA GLN A 386 7.07 11.92 8.80
C GLN A 386 7.50 11.58 10.22
N GLY A 387 8.80 11.50 10.49
CA GLY A 387 9.32 11.23 11.83
C GLY A 387 8.98 12.33 12.83
N LYS A 388 9.06 13.60 12.41
CA LYS A 388 8.68 14.76 13.26
C LYS A 388 7.19 14.78 13.55
N LYS A 389 6.33 14.46 12.57
CA LYS A 389 4.89 14.27 12.80
C LYS A 389 4.63 13.18 13.84
N ARG A 390 5.27 12.02 13.71
CA ARG A 390 5.13 10.92 14.69
C ARG A 390 5.60 11.31 16.10
N ILE A 391 6.65 12.11 16.23
CA ILE A 391 7.07 12.65 17.54
C ILE A 391 6.01 13.59 18.10
N ALA A 392 5.43 14.45 17.27
CA ALA A 392 4.41 15.39 17.71
C ALA A 392 3.14 14.66 18.20
N ILE A 393 2.70 13.63 17.47
CA ILE A 393 1.62 12.73 17.89
C ILE A 393 1.97 12.03 19.22
N GLY A 394 3.19 11.50 19.34
CA GLY A 394 3.66 10.89 20.59
C GLY A 394 3.69 11.85 21.79
N ASN A 395 3.76 13.17 21.54
CA ASN A 395 3.68 14.22 22.54
C ASN A 395 2.26 14.78 22.76
N GLY A 396 1.24 14.18 22.15
CA GLY A 396 -0.18 14.49 22.39
C GLY A 396 -0.87 15.38 21.35
N GLU A 397 -0.28 15.63 20.17
CA GLU A 397 -1.05 16.16 19.02
C GLU A 397 -2.03 15.06 18.53
N LYS A 398 -3.32 15.40 18.39
CA LYS A 398 -4.30 14.52 17.73
C LYS A 398 -3.98 14.47 16.24
N GLU A 399 -4.23 13.33 15.58
CA GLU A 399 -4.16 13.29 14.11
C GLU A 399 -5.21 14.26 13.57
N ASP A 400 -4.79 15.25 12.77
CA ASP A 400 -5.71 16.06 11.98
C ASP A 400 -6.40 15.10 11.01
N ASN A 401 -7.60 14.65 11.33
CA ASN A 401 -8.46 13.99 10.35
C ASN A 401 -8.94 15.09 9.40
N GLU A 402 -8.89 14.86 8.09
CA GLU A 402 -9.46 15.79 7.10
C GLU A 402 -10.96 16.08 7.41
N GLU A 403 -11.65 15.16 8.08
CA GLU A 403 -13.03 15.36 8.57
C GLU A 403 -13.15 16.41 9.69
N ASP A 404 -12.12 16.60 10.52
CA ASP A 404 -12.12 17.63 11.57
C ASP A 404 -11.84 19.02 10.97
N GLU A 405 -11.01 19.12 9.91
CA GLU A 405 -10.80 20.38 9.19
C GLU A 405 -12.11 20.91 8.58
N ASP A 406 -12.94 20.03 8.01
CA ASP A 406 -14.26 20.40 7.48
C ASP A 406 -15.21 20.87 8.61
N GLU A 407 -15.17 20.26 9.80
CA GLU A 407 -16.00 20.66 10.95
C GLU A 407 -15.55 22.01 11.55
N TYR A 408 -14.26 22.34 11.49
CA TYR A 408 -13.73 23.67 11.86
C TYR A 408 -13.99 24.73 10.77
N GLU A 409 -13.86 24.35 9.49
CA GLU A 409 -14.50 24.90 8.28
C GLU A 409 -15.87 25.52 8.56
N ASP A 410 -16.81 24.62 8.79
CA ASP A 410 -18.24 24.87 8.95
C ASP A 410 -18.51 25.70 10.22
N ALA A 411 -17.84 25.41 11.33
CA ALA A 411 -18.01 26.17 12.58
C ALA A 411 -17.50 27.62 12.45
N GLN A 412 -16.48 27.86 11.63
CA GLN A 412 -15.92 29.20 11.43
C GLN A 412 -16.69 30.00 10.37
N GLU A 413 -17.32 29.34 9.39
CA GLU A 413 -18.33 29.95 8.53
C GLU A 413 -19.60 30.33 9.32
N GLU A 414 -20.10 29.46 10.20
CA GLU A 414 -21.23 29.78 11.10
C GLU A 414 -20.91 30.96 12.04
N TRP A 415 -19.67 31.02 12.57
CA TRP A 415 -19.24 32.12 13.45
C TRP A 415 -19.10 33.45 12.70
N ASN A 416 -18.64 33.41 11.44
CA ASN A 416 -18.54 34.61 10.59
C ASN A 416 -19.91 35.12 10.12
N ASP A 417 -20.86 34.24 9.81
CA ASP A 417 -22.23 34.63 9.45
C ASP A 417 -22.98 35.27 10.63
N MET A 418 -22.70 34.81 11.86
CA MET A 418 -23.26 35.41 13.07
C MET A 418 -22.68 36.81 13.37
N TYR A 419 -21.44 37.10 12.95
CA TYR A 419 -20.81 38.42 13.12
C TYR A 419 -21.05 39.38 11.94
N GLN A 420 -21.36 38.89 10.73
CA GLN A 420 -21.76 39.73 9.61
C GLN A 420 -23.21 40.23 9.70
N SER A 421 -24.04 39.60 10.55
CA SER A 421 -25.43 40.03 10.83
C SER A 421 -25.56 40.93 12.07
N GLY A 422 -24.47 41.22 12.79
CA GLY A 422 -24.46 42.13 13.93
C GLY A 422 -24.29 43.60 13.53
N GLU A 423 -25.27 44.45 13.87
CA GLU A 423 -25.19 45.90 13.72
C GLU A 423 -23.90 46.45 14.36
N THR A 424 -22.98 46.94 13.53
CA THR A 424 -21.78 47.63 14.01
C THR A 424 -22.18 48.93 14.74
N VAL A 425 -22.00 48.97 16.05
CA VAL A 425 -22.27 50.18 16.86
C VAL A 425 -21.23 51.24 16.51
N THR A 426 -21.64 52.24 15.73
CA THR A 426 -20.79 53.38 15.36
C THR A 426 -20.88 54.51 16.40
N TRP A 427 -19.73 55.07 16.74
CA TRP A 427 -19.59 56.19 17.69
C TRP A 427 -19.41 57.49 16.91
N SER A 428 -20.14 58.54 17.30
CA SER A 428 -20.03 59.85 16.64
C SER A 428 -19.84 60.98 17.66
N GLU A 429 -19.13 62.04 17.28
CA GLU A 429 -18.76 63.17 18.17
C GLU A 429 -19.94 64.01 18.69
N GLY A 430 -21.19 63.62 18.39
CA GLY A 430 -22.42 64.27 18.87
C GLY A 430 -23.30 63.40 19.76
N ASP A 431 -22.85 62.21 20.17
CA ASP A 431 -23.65 61.31 21.01
C ASP A 431 -23.94 61.94 22.39
N SER A 432 -25.22 62.01 22.77
CA SER A 432 -25.61 62.45 24.11
C SER A 432 -25.21 61.41 25.17
N LEU A 433 -25.00 61.85 26.42
CA LEU A 433 -24.56 60.97 27.51
C LEU A 433 -25.50 59.77 27.73
N GLY A 434 -26.80 59.92 27.45
CA GLY A 434 -27.77 58.82 27.51
C GLY A 434 -27.58 57.79 26.39
N SER A 435 -27.32 58.23 25.16
CA SER A 435 -27.01 57.36 24.01
C SER A 435 -25.74 56.55 24.25
N LEU A 436 -24.75 57.17 24.88
CA LEU A 436 -23.50 56.51 25.26
C LEU A 436 -23.69 55.43 26.34
N TYR A 437 -24.61 55.66 27.28
CA TYR A 437 -24.94 54.69 28.32
C TYR A 437 -25.62 53.44 27.74
N ASP A 438 -26.62 53.63 26.86
CA ASP A 438 -27.32 52.52 26.22
C ASP A 438 -26.40 51.70 25.31
N LYS A 439 -25.50 52.35 24.57
CA LYS A 439 -24.47 51.67 23.74
C LYS A 439 -23.44 50.90 24.57
N MET A 440 -23.12 51.37 25.78
CA MET A 440 -22.20 50.66 26.67
C MET A 440 -22.89 49.48 27.37
N GLN A 441 -24.19 49.59 27.63
CA GLN A 441 -25.00 48.55 28.23
C GLN A 441 -25.26 47.37 27.28
N SER A 442 -25.29 47.60 25.97
CA SER A 442 -25.36 46.52 24.96
C SER A 442 -24.05 45.74 24.77
N LEU A 443 -22.92 46.25 25.27
CA LEU A 443 -21.60 45.61 25.22
C LEU A 443 -21.27 44.82 26.50
N CYS A 444 -22.07 44.95 27.56
CA CYS A 444 -21.96 44.12 28.75
C CYS A 444 -22.67 42.79 28.50
N MET A 445 -21.95 41.67 28.66
CA MET A 445 -22.53 40.33 28.72
C MET A 445 -23.59 40.31 29.81
N ASN A 446 -24.86 40.13 29.45
CA ASN A 446 -25.93 39.89 30.40
C ASN A 446 -25.66 38.55 31.09
N ASP A 447 -25.33 38.62 32.38
CA ASP A 447 -25.30 37.46 33.25
C ASP A 447 -26.74 36.97 33.42
N HIS A 448 -27.08 35.88 32.73
CA HIS A 448 -28.38 35.23 32.84
C HIS A 448 -28.50 34.54 34.20
N SER A 449 -28.72 35.33 35.26
CA SER A 449 -29.34 34.84 36.49
C SER A 449 -30.83 35.15 36.42
N GLU A 450 -31.60 34.20 35.86
CA GLU A 450 -33.04 34.22 36.04
C GLU A 450 -33.37 34.06 37.52
N ASN A 451 -34.23 34.95 38.00
CA ASN A 451 -34.88 34.89 39.30
C ASN A 451 -35.64 33.57 39.45
N ASP A 452 -35.11 32.64 40.24
CA ASP A 452 -35.93 31.69 40.99
C ASP A 452 -35.92 32.05 42.46
N LYS A 453 -37.01 32.67 42.91
CA LYS A 453 -37.32 32.84 44.33
C LYS A 453 -37.80 31.52 44.90
N VAL A 454 -36.92 30.73 45.52
CA VAL A 454 -37.34 29.80 46.59
C VAL A 454 -36.29 29.73 47.70
N ASN A 455 -36.73 30.17 48.88
CA ASN A 455 -36.26 29.88 50.25
C ASN A 455 -34.89 30.38 50.73
N ARG A 456 -34.98 31.25 51.75
CA ARG A 456 -34.02 31.42 52.84
C ARG A 456 -33.68 30.05 53.43
N ASP A 457 -32.39 29.81 53.66
CA ASP A 457 -31.83 29.46 54.95
C ASP A 457 -30.35 29.89 54.99
N GLU A 458 -29.86 30.14 56.20
CA GLU A 458 -28.56 30.74 56.57
C GLU A 458 -27.39 29.75 56.38
N ASP A 459 -26.16 30.23 56.59
CA ASP A 459 -24.86 29.51 56.62
C ASP A 459 -24.14 29.39 55.24
N GLU A 460 -22.86 29.67 55.04
CA GLU A 460 -21.71 29.94 55.90
C GLU A 460 -20.60 30.60 55.03
N ASN A 461 -19.64 31.27 55.66
CA ASN A 461 -18.44 31.82 55.00
C ASN A 461 -17.64 30.70 54.28
N GLU A 462 -17.59 30.69 52.95
CA GLU A 462 -16.51 30.01 52.21
C GLU A 462 -15.56 31.04 51.61
N SER A 463 -14.31 30.93 52.06
CA SER A 463 -13.17 31.76 51.71
C SER A 463 -12.86 31.74 50.22
N LEU A 464 -12.61 32.93 49.71
CA LEU A 464 -12.18 33.30 48.36
C LEU A 464 -10.73 32.85 48.06
N ASP A 465 -10.42 31.56 48.22
CA ASP A 465 -9.04 31.01 48.15
C ASP A 465 -8.84 30.03 46.98
N GLY A 466 -9.43 30.35 45.82
CA GLY A 466 -9.41 29.48 44.63
C GLY A 466 -8.74 30.06 43.38
N PHE A 467 -8.25 31.29 43.40
CA PHE A 467 -7.59 31.89 42.24
C PHE A 467 -6.08 31.67 42.29
N VAL A 468 -5.64 30.53 41.78
CA VAL A 468 -4.22 30.29 41.45
C VAL A 468 -3.98 30.77 40.03
N THR A 469 -3.12 31.77 39.86
CA THR A 469 -2.63 32.18 38.54
C THR A 469 -1.88 31.01 37.91
N PRO A 470 -2.26 30.52 36.71
CA PRO A 470 -1.51 29.47 36.03
C PRO A 470 -0.03 29.89 35.89
N PRO A 471 0.93 28.98 36.07
CA PRO A 471 2.34 29.32 35.99
C PRO A 471 2.65 29.94 34.62
N SER A 472 3.41 31.05 34.63
CA SER A 472 3.70 31.85 33.42
C SER A 472 4.51 31.11 32.34
N SER A 473 5.02 29.92 32.66
CA SER A 473 5.74 29.06 31.73
C SER A 473 5.05 27.70 31.68
N PRO A 474 4.73 27.18 30.48
CA PRO A 474 4.13 25.87 30.34
C PRO A 474 5.10 24.79 30.88
N PRO A 475 4.58 23.71 31.50
CA PRO A 475 5.42 22.67 32.07
C PRO A 475 6.35 22.05 31.00
N PRO A 476 7.55 21.60 31.40
CA PRO A 476 8.52 21.04 30.47
C PRO A 476 7.96 19.79 29.79
N LEU A 477 8.20 19.65 28.49
CA LEU A 477 7.73 18.54 27.67
C LEU A 477 8.85 17.50 27.48
N PHE A 478 8.56 16.26 27.87
CA PHE A 478 9.41 15.09 27.66
C PHE A 478 8.55 13.97 27.04
N MET A 479 9.17 12.92 26.50
CA MET A 479 8.45 11.80 25.90
C MET A 479 7.60 11.02 26.93
N ASP A 480 8.05 11.00 28.19
CA ASP A 480 7.34 10.42 29.32
C ASP A 480 7.18 11.45 30.45
N GLU A 481 6.50 11.10 31.54
CA GLU A 481 6.29 11.97 32.72
C GLU A 481 7.61 12.49 33.35
N SER A 482 8.75 11.83 33.10
CA SER A 482 10.06 12.23 33.62
C SER A 482 11.15 12.09 32.56
N PRO A 483 12.15 13.01 32.54
CA PRO A 483 13.20 12.99 31.53
C PRO A 483 14.06 11.75 31.66
N SER A 484 14.32 11.11 30.54
CA SER A 484 15.05 9.86 30.40
C SER A 484 16.26 10.04 29.48
N LYS A 485 17.12 9.02 29.45
CA LYS A 485 18.20 8.96 28.46
C LYS A 485 17.69 9.02 27.01
N VAL A 486 16.49 8.50 26.74
CA VAL A 486 15.88 8.54 25.40
C VAL A 486 15.63 9.98 24.96
N ASP A 487 15.20 10.85 25.87
CA ASP A 487 14.99 12.27 25.58
C ASP A 487 16.31 12.97 25.23
N SER A 488 17.40 12.63 25.93
CA SER A 488 18.74 13.15 25.61
C SER A 488 19.22 12.69 24.24
N ASP A 489 19.04 11.41 23.92
CA ASP A 489 19.42 10.85 22.63
C ASP A 489 18.61 11.51 21.51
N LEU A 490 17.28 11.63 21.66
CA LEU A 490 16.39 12.29 20.70
C LEU A 490 16.75 13.77 20.50
N PHE A 491 17.03 14.47 21.60
CA PHE A 491 17.46 15.87 21.56
C PHE A 491 18.74 16.05 20.76
N GLU A 492 19.72 15.14 20.88
CA GLU A 492 20.95 15.21 20.10
C GLU A 492 20.68 15.08 18.60
N VAL A 493 19.75 14.20 18.20
CA VAL A 493 19.34 14.07 16.79
C VAL A 493 18.69 15.35 16.29
N LEU A 494 17.71 15.87 17.04
CA LEU A 494 16.93 17.03 16.64
C LEU A 494 17.77 18.31 16.61
N SER A 495 18.73 18.45 17.53
CA SER A 495 19.64 19.60 17.60
C SER A 495 20.60 19.68 16.41
N SER A 496 20.84 18.56 15.72
CA SER A 496 21.64 18.55 14.49
C SER A 496 20.89 19.09 13.25
N LEU A 497 19.57 19.29 13.34
CA LEU A 497 18.74 19.76 12.24
C LEU A 497 18.69 21.29 12.14
N HIS A 498 18.49 21.81 10.93
CA HIS A 498 18.31 23.24 10.71
C HIS A 498 17.02 23.76 11.38
N LYS A 499 17.09 24.91 12.04
CA LYS A 499 15.98 25.49 12.84
C LYS A 499 14.67 25.63 12.05
N SER A 500 14.72 25.91 10.75
CA SER A 500 13.54 26.00 9.88
C SER A 500 12.71 24.72 9.82
N ASN A 501 13.35 23.55 9.94
CA ASN A 501 12.69 22.24 9.85
C ASN A 501 11.99 21.86 11.16
N ILE A 502 12.41 22.45 12.27
CA ILE A 502 11.83 22.24 13.61
C ILE A 502 10.67 23.21 13.83
N SER A 503 10.77 24.45 13.32
CA SER A 503 9.72 25.47 13.47
C SER A 503 8.36 25.08 12.90
N LYS A 504 8.30 24.13 11.96
CA LYS A 504 7.06 23.59 11.39
C LYS A 504 6.25 22.73 12.37
N TYR A 505 6.88 22.27 13.46
CA TYR A 505 6.29 21.33 14.42
C TYR A 505 6.34 21.94 15.84
N PRO A 506 5.26 22.58 16.31
CA PRO A 506 5.23 23.31 17.59
C PRO A 506 5.60 22.46 18.80
N LEU A 507 5.09 21.22 18.90
CA LEU A 507 5.42 20.32 20.01
C LEU A 507 6.88 19.85 19.98
N VAL A 508 7.42 19.56 18.80
CA VAL A 508 8.85 19.20 18.65
C VAL A 508 9.75 20.38 19.04
N LYS A 509 9.37 21.60 18.67
CA LYS A 509 10.07 22.83 19.08
C LYS A 509 10.01 23.00 20.60
N ARG A 510 8.85 22.78 21.23
CA ARG A 510 8.69 22.85 22.69
C ARG A 510 9.54 21.81 23.40
N PHE A 511 9.58 20.57 22.93
CA PHE A 511 10.46 19.52 23.44
C PHE A 511 11.95 19.94 23.39
N VAL A 512 12.42 20.45 22.24
CA VAL A 512 13.79 20.93 22.08
C VAL A 512 14.10 22.10 23.02
N SER A 513 13.14 23.00 23.26
CA SER A 513 13.28 24.08 24.23
C SER A 513 13.37 23.56 25.67
N SER A 514 12.48 22.66 26.09
CA SER A 514 12.48 22.05 27.43
C SER A 514 13.78 21.28 27.70
N MET A 515 14.32 20.58 26.70
CA MET A 515 15.61 19.90 26.81
C MET A 515 16.81 20.86 26.85
N ASN A 516 16.71 22.06 26.27
CA ASN A 516 17.76 23.09 26.37
C ASN A 516 17.80 23.77 27.74
N GLU A 517 16.66 23.84 28.44
CA GLU A 517 16.57 24.37 29.81
C GLU A 517 17.28 23.46 30.83
N LEU A 518 17.48 22.18 30.51
CA LEU A 518 18.25 21.25 31.33
C LEU A 518 19.76 21.49 31.18
N ASP A 519 20.46 21.61 32.31
CA ASP A 519 21.93 21.69 32.35
C ASP A 519 22.56 20.51 31.60
N CYS A 520 23.64 20.77 30.85
CA CYS A 520 24.37 19.76 30.09
C CYS A 520 24.86 18.59 30.98
N SER A 521 25.30 18.87 32.21
CA SER A 521 25.68 17.83 33.18
C SER A 521 24.50 16.98 33.66
N LYS A 522 23.30 17.56 33.76
CA LYS A 522 22.09 16.80 34.12
C LYS A 522 21.65 15.90 32.97
N ARG A 523 21.70 16.41 31.73
CA ARG A 523 21.39 15.65 30.51
C ARG A 523 22.27 14.41 30.33
N SER A 524 23.58 14.53 30.56
CA SER A 524 24.51 13.39 30.44
C SER A 524 24.33 12.30 31.51
N HIS A 525 23.60 12.59 32.58
CA HIS A 525 23.36 11.66 33.70
C HIS A 525 21.91 11.18 33.79
N LEU A 526 21.07 11.45 32.78
CA LEU A 526 19.70 10.96 32.76
C LEU A 526 19.66 9.41 32.77
N PRO A 527 18.81 8.79 33.59
CA PRO A 527 18.76 7.35 33.71
C PRO A 527 18.10 6.71 32.48
N SER A 528 18.53 5.50 32.12
CA SER A 528 17.84 4.71 31.10
C SER A 528 16.48 4.22 31.63
N HIS A 529 15.51 4.01 30.74
CA HIS A 529 14.16 3.56 31.11
C HIS A 529 14.17 2.20 31.85
N ASN A 530 15.18 1.37 31.60
CA ASN A 530 15.38 0.09 32.28
C ASN A 530 16.20 0.20 33.59
N SER A 531 16.64 1.41 33.96
CA SER A 531 17.38 1.64 35.20
C SER A 531 16.43 1.78 36.39
N PRO A 532 16.70 1.13 37.53
CA PRO A 532 15.97 1.39 38.78
C PRO A 532 15.97 2.87 39.19
N ARG A 533 16.98 3.65 38.75
CA ARG A 533 17.07 5.09 39.00
C ARG A 533 15.99 5.90 38.28
N TYR A 534 15.53 5.44 37.11
CA TYR A 534 14.44 6.10 36.38
C TYR A 534 13.13 5.94 37.17
N TRP A 535 12.80 4.70 37.53
CA TRP A 535 11.60 4.39 38.32
C TRP A 535 11.59 5.06 39.70
N ALA A 536 12.73 5.16 40.38
CA ALA A 536 12.82 5.86 41.66
C ALA A 536 12.46 7.36 41.61
N ASN A 537 12.60 7.98 40.42
CA ASN A 537 12.31 9.40 40.19
C ASN A 537 11.01 9.64 39.42
N SER A 538 10.38 8.58 38.89
CA SER A 538 9.12 8.67 38.15
C SER A 538 7.94 8.89 39.12
N PRO A 539 6.99 9.79 38.80
CA PRO A 539 5.78 10.03 39.61
C PRO A 539 4.97 8.75 39.88
N ARG A 540 4.98 7.81 38.92
CA ARG A 540 4.28 6.51 39.03
C ARG A 540 4.78 5.62 40.16
N SER A 541 6.02 5.78 40.62
CA SER A 541 6.56 5.00 41.75
C SER A 541 6.01 5.42 43.12
N ARG A 542 5.39 6.61 43.22
CA ARG A 542 4.81 7.10 44.48
C ARG A 542 3.42 6.53 44.77
N ILE A 543 2.83 5.80 43.82
CA ILE A 543 1.50 5.18 43.98
C ILE A 543 1.60 3.79 44.65
N SER A 544 2.81 3.22 44.80
CA SER A 544 3.02 1.88 45.38
C SER A 544 3.66 1.87 46.78
N LYS A 545 3.51 2.94 47.58
CA LYS A 545 3.97 2.97 48.98
C LYS A 545 2.83 3.21 49.95
#